data_AF-A0A9W9Q2W4-F1
#
_entry.id   AF-A0A9W9Q2W4-F1
#
_cell.length_a   1.000
_cell.length_b   1.000
_cell.length_c   1.000
_cell.angle_alpha   90.00
_cell.angle_beta   90.00
_cell.angle_gamma   90.00
#
_symmetry.space_group_name_H-M   'P 1'
#
loop_
_entity.id
_entity.type
_entity.pdbx_description
1 polymer ?
#
loop_
_entity_poly.entity_id
_entity_poly.type
_entity_poly.pdbx_seq_one_letter_code
_entity_poly.pdbx_strand_id
1 'polypeptide(L)'
;MAGRLFRWPGAMRQSAISQARSYASKSAIPTFSPTSSSELNDALDRFRRDLFIPAGLPKRQRTSMYKEKYAQRLRDEPITINISETEEYTLQPKKHIDSPKKSDAIEVIKMMQATEDYKNFIPFVSGLRGAQYSVTDDHWEQIIRKAGGAHKLHLIIECARQSEITGLRLRNLELVKTIFFTLHLSAQKAEFKGPEVGKALNMAKQAVDIMDADLPDHSYSAPSMNPKSQPVVIAALLELSAARAINDFAGKDNDKEVLGYTQKLLASAPKGHYQKGPSDDGRKNLNNWIREASTVYNGLRMCQSIHSIAADKVLNREVSSRLDEVKKSLKTVVEDSTHKDKDSEHWKHARELLQG
;
A
#
# COMPACT_ATOMS: atom_id res chain seq x y z
N MET A 1 38.38 73.21 41.75
CA MET A 1 37.06 72.87 42.31
C MET A 1 36.90 71.35 42.35
N ALA A 2 36.21 70.88 43.39
CA ALA A 2 35.95 69.48 43.82
C ALA A 2 35.74 68.46 42.68
N GLY A 3 36.26 67.22 42.76
CA GLY A 3 35.78 66.07 43.57
C GLY A 3 34.90 65.17 42.69
N ARG A 4 34.89 63.82 42.67
CA ARG A 4 35.33 62.74 43.55
C ARG A 4 35.57 61.46 42.72
N LEU A 5 36.36 60.55 43.28
CA LEU A 5 36.44 59.11 42.96
C LEU A 5 35.14 58.36 43.28
N PHE A 6 34.77 57.32 42.52
CA PHE A 6 34.19 56.06 43.04
C PHE A 6 34.36 54.90 42.05
N ARG A 7 34.48 53.68 42.59
CA ARG A 7 35.02 52.43 41.99
C ARG A 7 33.93 51.32 42.06
N TRP A 8 33.65 50.64 40.92
CA TRP A 8 33.12 49.26 40.66
C TRP A 8 31.96 48.62 41.47
N PRO A 9 31.43 47.41 41.13
CA PRO A 9 31.20 46.71 39.84
C PRO A 9 29.74 46.18 39.69
N GLY A 10 29.31 45.75 38.50
CA GLY A 10 27.99 45.13 38.34
C GLY A 10 27.86 44.27 37.08
N ALA A 11 27.97 42.96 37.25
CA ALA A 11 27.69 41.97 36.23
C ALA A 11 26.22 42.03 35.78
N MET A 12 25.96 42.04 34.48
CA MET A 12 24.68 41.59 33.95
C MET A 12 24.89 40.84 32.63
N ARG A 13 25.04 39.52 32.83
CA ARG A 13 24.52 38.43 32.03
C ARG A 13 24.17 38.78 30.58
N GLN A 14 25.01 38.30 29.66
CA GLN A 14 24.59 38.00 28.30
C GLN A 14 23.31 37.17 28.38
N SER A 15 22.19 37.73 27.91
CA SER A 15 20.96 36.97 27.78
C SER A 15 21.24 35.85 26.79
N ALA A 16 21.11 34.61 27.27
CA ALA A 16 21.09 33.43 26.44
C ALA A 16 20.06 33.66 25.32
N ILE A 17 20.55 33.81 24.10
CA ILE A 17 19.73 33.59 22.92
C ILE A 17 19.33 32.12 23.04
N SER A 18 18.09 31.90 23.47
CA SER A 18 17.44 30.60 23.46
C SER A 18 17.57 30.05 22.05
N GLN A 19 18.49 29.11 21.86
CA GLN A 19 18.57 28.34 20.63
C GLN A 19 17.18 27.74 20.42
N ALA A 20 16.49 28.19 19.37
CA ALA A 20 15.27 27.58 18.92
C ALA A 20 15.53 26.08 18.78
N ARG A 21 14.71 25.27 19.46
CA ARG A 21 14.80 23.81 19.51
C ARG A 21 14.84 23.28 18.08
N SER A 22 16.00 22.79 17.61
CA SER A 22 16.05 22.05 16.36
C SER A 22 15.51 20.65 16.64
N TYR A 23 14.18 20.51 16.66
CA TYR A 23 13.57 19.20 16.49
C TYR A 23 14.13 18.63 15.19
N ALA A 24 14.67 17.41 15.25
CA ALA A 24 15.14 16.61 14.12
C ALA A 24 14.28 16.86 12.86
N SER A 25 14.71 17.78 12.02
CA SER A 25 13.84 18.35 10.99
C SER A 25 13.80 17.42 9.79
N LYS A 26 12.71 16.65 9.65
CA LYS A 26 11.92 16.37 8.42
C LYS A 26 11.04 15.11 8.52
N SER A 27 11.21 14.27 9.56
CA SER A 27 10.23 13.25 9.95
C SER A 27 10.35 13.01 11.45
N ALA A 28 9.24 13.10 12.20
CA ALA A 28 9.23 12.66 13.59
C ALA A 28 9.75 11.21 13.67
N ILE A 29 10.72 10.94 14.55
CA ILE A 29 11.31 9.61 14.68
C ILE A 29 10.22 8.66 15.24
N PRO A 30 9.83 7.60 14.51
CA PRO A 30 8.62 6.83 14.81
C PRO A 30 8.75 6.01 16.09
N THR A 31 7.84 6.21 17.03
CA THR A 31 7.72 5.40 18.26
C THR A 31 6.85 4.17 17.99
N PHE A 32 7.18 3.05 18.64
CA PHE A 32 6.45 1.80 18.47
C PHE A 32 5.68 1.44 19.73
N SER A 33 4.46 0.96 19.55
CA SER A 33 3.67 0.36 20.63
C SER A 33 4.11 -1.08 20.86
N PRO A 34 3.97 -1.63 22.08
CA PRO A 34 4.26 -3.04 22.34
C PRO A 34 3.51 -3.97 21.37
N THR A 35 4.22 -4.96 20.84
CA THR A 35 3.69 -5.98 19.92
C THR A 35 3.44 -7.31 20.61
N SER A 36 2.78 -8.23 19.87
CA SER A 36 2.43 -9.57 20.33
C SER A 36 3.63 -10.47 20.67
N SER A 37 4.79 -10.23 20.03
CA SER A 37 6.02 -10.99 20.27
C SER A 37 7.17 -10.10 20.72
N SER A 38 8.05 -10.62 21.59
CA SER A 38 9.28 -9.95 21.99
C SER A 38 10.24 -9.79 20.81
N GLU A 39 10.30 -10.78 19.92
CA GLU A 39 11.14 -10.75 18.72
C GLU A 39 10.80 -9.57 17.80
N LEU A 40 9.51 -9.28 17.60
CA LEU A 40 9.09 -8.13 16.80
C LEU A 40 9.40 -6.80 17.51
N ASN A 41 9.21 -6.73 18.83
CA ASN A 41 9.62 -5.55 19.62
C ASN A 41 11.13 -5.29 19.47
N ASP A 42 11.96 -6.31 19.66
CA ASP A 42 13.42 -6.21 19.55
C ASP A 42 13.85 -5.77 18.14
N ALA A 43 13.18 -6.28 17.11
CA ALA A 43 13.47 -5.90 15.73
C ALA A 43 13.04 -4.46 15.42
N LEU A 44 11.86 -4.03 15.87
CA LEU A 44 11.39 -2.64 15.74
C LEU A 44 12.33 -1.67 16.48
N ASP A 45 12.76 -2.02 17.70
CA ASP A 45 13.68 -1.23 18.50
C ASP A 45 15.07 -1.16 17.89
N ARG A 46 15.56 -2.26 17.32
CA ARG A 46 16.80 -2.26 16.53
C ARG A 46 16.72 -1.27 15.38
N PHE A 47 15.62 -1.29 14.62
CA PHE A 47 15.40 -0.31 13.53
C PHE A 47 15.33 1.13 14.04
N ARG A 48 14.60 1.38 15.13
CA ARG A 48 14.49 2.70 15.74
C ARG A 48 15.87 3.24 16.15
N ARG A 49 16.61 2.45 16.94
CA ARG A 49 17.91 2.83 17.51
C ARG A 49 19.01 2.93 16.48
N ASP A 50 19.08 1.99 15.54
CA ASP A 50 20.23 1.81 14.65
C ASP A 50 20.05 2.46 13.28
N LEU A 51 18.83 2.83 12.93
CA LEU A 51 18.53 3.45 11.65
C LEU A 51 17.73 4.76 11.78
N PHE A 52 16.55 4.73 12.41
CA PHE A 52 15.64 5.88 12.38
C PHE A 52 16.16 7.07 13.19
N ILE A 53 16.65 6.85 14.41
CA ILE A 53 17.26 7.91 15.22
C ILE A 53 18.46 8.52 14.48
N PRO A 54 19.50 7.75 14.07
CA PRO A 54 20.62 8.31 13.32
C PRO A 54 20.23 9.06 12.05
N ALA A 55 19.24 8.57 11.31
CA ALA A 55 18.75 9.21 10.09
C ALA A 55 18.08 10.56 10.36
N GLY A 56 17.33 10.67 11.47
CA GLY A 56 16.65 11.90 11.90
C GLY A 56 17.60 12.98 12.43
N LEU A 57 18.84 12.64 12.80
CA LEU A 57 19.77 13.62 13.36
C LEU A 57 20.25 14.65 12.33
N PRO A 58 20.50 15.90 12.77
CA PRO A 58 21.24 16.88 12.00
C PRO A 58 22.56 16.32 11.44
N LYS A 59 22.88 16.67 10.19
CA LYS A 59 24.03 16.13 9.44
C LYS A 59 25.34 16.13 10.23
N ARG A 60 25.60 17.17 11.04
CA ARG A 60 26.81 17.28 11.88
C ARG A 60 26.87 16.18 12.95
N GLN A 61 25.79 15.99 13.70
CA GLN A 61 25.70 14.97 14.76
C GLN A 61 25.76 13.56 14.17
N ARG A 62 25.02 13.31 13.09
CA ARG A 62 25.09 12.05 12.34
C ARG A 62 26.51 11.74 11.86
N THR A 63 27.21 12.74 11.33
CA THR A 63 28.60 12.59 10.88
C THR A 63 29.56 12.24 12.03
N SER A 64 29.33 12.80 13.22
CA SER A 64 30.12 12.46 14.41
C SER A 64 29.98 11.00 14.80
N MET A 65 28.79 10.41 14.68
CA MET A 65 28.56 9.00 15.03
C MET A 65 29.31 8.03 14.12
N TYR A 66 29.37 8.30 12.82
CA TYR A 66 29.91 7.35 11.83
C TYR A 66 31.39 7.56 11.47
N LYS A 67 32.00 8.70 11.83
CA LYS A 67 33.43 8.95 11.55
C LYS A 67 34.31 8.47 12.69
N GLU A 68 35.24 7.57 12.37
CA GLU A 68 36.18 6.96 13.33
C GLU A 68 36.97 8.00 14.14
N LYS A 69 37.40 9.11 13.52
CA LYS A 69 38.11 10.19 14.22
C LYS A 69 37.34 10.83 15.38
N TYR A 70 36.02 10.69 15.42
CA TYR A 70 35.18 11.20 16.51
C TYR A 70 34.74 10.10 17.48
N ALA A 71 35.05 8.82 17.19
CA ALA A 71 34.61 7.69 18.00
C ALA A 71 35.18 7.76 19.42
N GLN A 72 36.47 8.03 19.57
CA GLN A 72 37.09 8.15 20.89
C GLN A 72 36.51 9.33 21.69
N ARG A 73 36.34 10.48 21.04
CA ARG A 73 35.74 11.65 21.67
C ARG A 73 34.31 11.39 22.15
N LEU A 74 33.49 10.68 21.37
CA LEU A 74 32.12 10.33 21.79
C LEU A 74 32.10 9.34 22.97
N ARG A 75 33.14 8.52 23.14
CA ARG A 75 33.28 7.63 24.31
C ARG A 75 33.70 8.39 25.56
N ASP A 76 34.66 9.31 25.41
CA ASP A 76 35.21 10.08 26.52
C ASP A 76 34.27 11.22 26.98
N GLU A 77 33.59 11.87 26.01
CA GLU A 77 32.65 12.96 26.21
C GLU A 77 31.31 12.65 25.50
N PRO A 78 30.39 11.91 26.15
CA PRO A 78 29.11 11.55 25.56
C PRO A 78 28.27 12.80 25.28
N ILE A 79 27.79 12.93 24.05
CA ILE A 79 26.92 14.04 23.65
C ILE A 79 25.47 13.55 23.75
N THR A 80 24.69 14.12 24.66
CA THR A 80 23.24 13.88 24.75
C THR A 80 22.46 14.95 24.00
N ILE A 81 21.45 14.54 23.25
CA ILE A 81 20.58 15.40 22.46
C ILE A 81 19.12 15.05 22.70
N ASN A 82 18.24 16.04 22.62
CA ASN A 82 16.80 15.81 22.71
C ASN A 82 16.28 15.41 21.32
N ILE A 83 15.75 14.20 21.20
CA ILE A 83 15.17 13.68 19.95
C ILE A 83 13.66 13.90 19.89
N SER A 84 13.01 14.09 21.04
CA SER A 84 11.65 14.58 21.17
C SER A 84 11.54 15.52 22.38
N GLU A 85 10.33 15.97 22.73
CA GLU A 85 10.11 16.78 23.93
C GLU A 85 10.35 16.00 25.23
N THR A 86 10.25 14.67 25.16
CA THR A 86 10.28 13.78 26.32
C THR A 86 11.39 12.74 26.27
N GLU A 87 12.22 12.74 25.22
CA GLU A 87 13.20 11.69 24.97
C GLU A 87 14.58 12.27 24.62
N GLU A 88 15.55 11.88 25.44
CA GLU A 88 16.97 12.16 25.27
C GLU A 88 17.67 10.97 24.62
N TYR A 89 18.63 11.25 23.75
CA TYR A 89 19.45 10.25 23.07
C TYR A 89 20.93 10.61 23.19
N THR A 90 21.73 9.69 23.71
CA THR A 90 23.18 9.83 23.77
C THR A 90 23.82 9.30 22.50
N LEU A 91 24.59 10.15 21.81
CA LEU A 91 25.32 9.79 20.60
C LEU A 91 26.38 8.74 20.93
N GLN A 92 26.34 7.62 20.22
CA GLN A 92 27.32 6.55 20.31
C GLN A 92 28.06 6.38 18.97
N PRO A 93 29.35 6.02 18.98
CA PRO A 93 30.04 5.61 17.76
C PRO A 93 29.32 4.44 17.08
N LYS A 94 29.12 4.52 15.76
CA LYS A 94 28.47 3.47 14.96
C LYS A 94 29.24 3.20 13.68
N LYS A 95 29.15 1.97 13.18
CA LYS A 95 29.60 1.63 11.82
C LYS A 95 28.39 1.48 10.91
N HIS A 96 28.55 1.83 9.64
CA HIS A 96 27.49 1.68 8.64
C HIS A 96 27.11 0.20 8.44
N ILE A 97 28.05 -0.73 8.60
CA ILE A 97 27.80 -2.17 8.44
C ILE A 97 26.89 -2.75 9.53
N ASP A 98 26.83 -2.12 10.70
CA ASP A 98 25.99 -2.57 11.83
C ASP A 98 24.53 -2.13 11.67
N SER A 99 24.24 -1.23 10.72
CA SER A 99 22.89 -0.71 10.47
C SER A 99 22.01 -1.77 9.80
N PRO A 100 20.72 -1.87 10.16
CA PRO A 100 19.78 -2.80 9.51
C PRO A 100 19.75 -2.64 7.99
N LYS A 101 19.63 -3.76 7.28
CA LYS A 101 19.57 -3.80 5.82
C LYS A 101 18.12 -3.69 5.32
N LYS A 102 17.95 -3.44 4.01
CA LYS A 102 16.63 -3.47 3.35
C LYS A 102 15.93 -4.83 3.52
N SER A 103 16.68 -5.93 3.45
CA SER A 103 16.16 -7.29 3.67
C SER A 103 15.51 -7.43 5.04
N ASP A 104 16.20 -6.96 6.08
CA ASP A 104 15.74 -7.01 7.48
C ASP A 104 14.41 -6.25 7.63
N ALA A 105 14.20 -5.16 6.88
CA ALA A 105 12.98 -4.37 6.96
C ALA A 105 11.76 -5.15 6.44
N ILE A 106 11.96 -5.94 5.38
CA ILE A 106 10.91 -6.80 4.83
C ILE A 106 10.60 -7.96 5.80
N GLU A 107 11.61 -8.48 6.50
CA GLU A 107 11.42 -9.49 7.55
C GLU A 107 10.60 -8.94 8.72
N VAL A 108 10.87 -7.70 9.16
CA VAL A 108 10.06 -7.03 10.20
C VAL A 108 8.59 -6.92 9.79
N ILE A 109 8.31 -6.49 8.57
CA ILE A 109 6.93 -6.43 8.07
C ILE A 109 6.31 -7.84 7.99
N LYS A 110 7.10 -8.87 7.69
CA LYS A 110 6.63 -10.27 7.70
C LYS A 110 6.38 -10.79 9.13
N MET A 111 7.03 -10.26 10.16
CA MET A 111 6.77 -10.66 11.54
C MET A 111 5.44 -10.10 12.08
N MET A 112 4.89 -9.03 11.47
CA MET A 112 3.57 -8.52 11.84
C MET A 112 2.47 -9.50 11.42
N GLN A 113 1.85 -10.16 12.40
CA GLN A 113 0.82 -11.18 12.18
C GLN A 113 -0.45 -10.87 12.97
N ALA A 114 -0.31 -10.49 14.24
CA ALA A 114 -1.43 -10.14 15.09
C ALA A 114 -1.98 -8.76 14.75
N THR A 115 -3.25 -8.51 15.07
CA THR A 115 -3.90 -7.21 14.79
C THR A 115 -3.18 -6.05 15.48
N GLU A 116 -2.60 -6.27 16.66
CA GLU A 116 -1.87 -5.23 17.40
C GLU A 116 -0.53 -4.85 16.77
N ASP A 117 0.15 -5.81 16.12
CA ASP A 117 1.43 -5.56 15.45
C ASP A 117 1.30 -4.52 14.34
N TYR A 118 0.17 -4.55 13.64
CA TYR A 118 -0.12 -3.64 12.52
C TYR A 118 -0.29 -2.18 12.94
N LYS A 119 -0.45 -1.87 14.24
CA LYS A 119 -0.40 -0.48 14.74
C LYS A 119 0.96 0.17 14.44
N ASN A 120 2.01 -0.63 14.36
CA ASN A 120 3.36 -0.16 14.07
C ASN A 120 3.70 -0.12 12.57
N PHE A 121 2.81 -0.61 11.70
CA PHE A 121 3.09 -0.72 10.25
C PHE A 121 3.34 0.65 9.59
N ILE A 122 2.43 1.60 9.74
CA ILE A 122 2.57 2.94 9.15
C ILE A 122 3.77 3.70 9.76
N PRO A 123 3.94 3.76 11.10
CA PRO A 123 5.14 4.36 11.69
C PRO A 123 6.44 3.74 11.18
N PHE A 124 6.48 2.42 11.01
CA PHE A 124 7.66 1.70 10.54
C PHE A 124 8.01 2.06 9.10
N VAL A 125 7.05 1.98 8.18
CA VAL A 125 7.27 2.34 6.77
C VAL A 125 7.62 3.82 6.63
N SER A 126 7.01 4.69 7.42
CA SER A 126 7.34 6.13 7.45
C SER A 126 8.78 6.36 7.92
N GLY A 127 9.23 5.60 8.92
CA GLY A 127 10.63 5.58 9.37
C GLY A 127 11.59 5.13 8.27
N LEU A 128 11.26 4.07 7.53
CA LEU A 128 12.06 3.60 6.39
C LEU A 128 12.20 4.71 5.34
N ARG A 129 11.10 5.34 4.96
CA ARG A 129 11.11 6.44 3.99
C ARG A 129 11.94 7.63 4.48
N GLY A 130 11.78 8.03 5.74
CA GLY A 130 12.58 9.09 6.37
C GLY A 130 14.08 8.78 6.39
N ALA A 131 14.43 7.51 6.57
CA ALA A 131 15.81 7.00 6.48
C ALA A 131 16.30 6.76 5.05
N GLN A 132 15.55 7.19 4.03
CA GLN A 132 15.84 6.98 2.60
C GLN A 132 15.92 5.49 2.20
N TYR A 133 15.32 4.60 2.99
CA TYR A 133 15.09 3.22 2.63
C TYR A 133 13.77 3.08 1.86
N SER A 134 13.87 3.11 0.53
CA SER A 134 12.74 2.88 -0.36
C SER A 134 12.33 1.41 -0.38
N VAL A 135 11.07 1.12 -0.05
CA VAL A 135 10.42 -0.15 -0.36
C VAL A 135 10.15 -0.19 -1.86
N THR A 136 10.60 -1.24 -2.54
CA THR A 136 10.41 -1.42 -3.98
C THR A 136 8.99 -1.88 -4.30
N ASP A 137 8.54 -1.67 -5.54
CA ASP A 137 7.19 -2.08 -5.96
C ASP A 137 6.97 -3.60 -5.77
N ASP A 138 7.96 -4.44 -6.08
CA ASP A 138 7.87 -5.89 -5.85
C ASP A 138 7.66 -6.25 -4.37
N HIS A 139 8.30 -5.51 -3.45
CA HIS A 139 8.09 -5.70 -2.03
C HIS A 139 6.73 -5.19 -1.59
N TRP A 140 6.27 -4.04 -2.13
CA TRP A 140 4.93 -3.55 -1.89
C TRP A 140 3.87 -4.54 -2.34
N GLU A 141 4.01 -5.17 -3.51
CA GLU A 141 3.10 -6.23 -3.94
C GLU A 141 3.02 -7.39 -2.94
N GLN A 142 4.17 -7.85 -2.40
CA GLN A 142 4.21 -8.89 -1.37
C GLN A 142 3.49 -8.45 -0.09
N ILE A 143 3.74 -7.21 0.34
CA ILE A 143 3.13 -6.62 1.52
C ILE A 143 1.61 -6.50 1.34
N ILE A 144 1.14 -6.08 0.17
CA ILE A 144 -0.29 -5.96 -0.16
C ILE A 144 -0.98 -7.32 -0.06
N ARG A 145 -0.40 -8.36 -0.68
CA ARG A 145 -0.97 -9.73 -0.61
C ARG A 145 -1.07 -10.22 0.83
N LYS A 146 -0.03 -10.00 1.63
CA LYS A 146 -0.01 -10.39 3.05
C LYS A 146 -1.02 -9.60 3.89
N ALA A 147 -1.09 -8.28 3.71
CA ALA A 147 -2.07 -7.43 4.39
C ALA A 147 -3.50 -7.80 3.99
N GLY A 148 -3.74 -8.18 2.74
CA GLY A 148 -5.00 -8.74 2.27
C GLY A 148 -5.40 -10.01 3.00
N GLY A 149 -4.48 -10.97 3.10
CA GLY A 149 -4.68 -12.21 3.87
C GLY A 149 -4.99 -11.98 5.36
N ALA A 150 -4.50 -10.88 5.93
CA ALA A 150 -4.74 -10.49 7.33
C ALA A 150 -5.93 -9.53 7.53
N HIS A 151 -6.73 -9.24 6.49
CA HIS A 151 -7.82 -8.25 6.51
C HIS A 151 -7.36 -6.82 6.93
N LYS A 152 -6.11 -6.47 6.60
CA LYS A 152 -5.48 -5.17 6.90
C LYS A 152 -5.23 -4.31 5.67
N LEU A 153 -5.93 -4.57 4.56
CA LEU A 153 -5.75 -3.82 3.32
C LEU A 153 -6.04 -2.31 3.47
N HIS A 154 -6.90 -1.92 4.41
CA HIS A 154 -7.15 -0.51 4.75
C HIS A 154 -5.86 0.25 5.13
N LEU A 155 -4.87 -0.41 5.75
CA LEU A 155 -3.59 0.22 6.07
C LEU A 155 -2.74 0.49 4.83
N ILE A 156 -2.88 -0.32 3.78
CA ILE A 156 -2.22 -0.05 2.48
C ILE A 156 -2.84 1.18 1.84
N ILE A 157 -4.17 1.29 1.85
CA ILE A 157 -4.87 2.47 1.35
C ILE A 157 -4.46 3.71 2.14
N GLU A 158 -4.33 3.61 3.47
CA GLU A 158 -3.84 4.70 4.31
C GLU A 158 -2.38 5.06 4.00
N CYS A 159 -1.50 4.07 3.78
CA CYS A 159 -0.13 4.34 3.34
C CYS A 159 -0.12 5.11 2.02
N ALA A 160 -0.96 4.72 1.06
CA ALA A 160 -1.07 5.40 -0.23
C ALA A 160 -1.63 6.83 -0.09
N ARG A 161 -2.60 7.04 0.80
CA ARG A 161 -3.11 8.38 1.15
C ARG A 161 -2.00 9.26 1.73
N GLN A 162 -1.11 8.68 2.52
CA GLN A 162 0.03 9.36 3.14
C GLN A 162 1.33 9.15 2.33
N SER A 163 1.24 9.15 1.00
CA SER A 163 2.34 8.79 0.10
C SER A 163 3.63 9.58 0.29
N GLU A 164 3.54 10.84 0.74
CA GLU A 164 4.72 11.67 1.00
C GLU A 164 5.60 11.13 2.14
N ILE A 165 4.99 10.57 3.17
CA ILE A 165 5.72 10.03 4.32
C ILE A 165 5.97 8.53 4.21
N THR A 166 5.11 7.75 3.54
CA THR A 166 5.30 6.29 3.41
C THR A 166 6.05 5.90 2.13
N GLY A 167 6.01 6.75 1.11
CA GLY A 167 6.57 6.47 -0.21
C GLY A 167 5.72 5.54 -1.10
N LEU A 168 4.55 5.07 -0.65
CA LEU A 168 3.64 4.28 -1.48
C LEU A 168 2.80 5.21 -2.35
N ARG A 169 2.91 5.08 -3.68
CA ARG A 169 2.07 5.80 -4.65
C ARG A 169 1.34 4.82 -5.56
N LEU A 170 0.08 5.11 -5.89
CA LEU A 170 -0.75 4.25 -6.75
C LEU A 170 -0.54 4.55 -8.23
N ARG A 171 0.74 4.56 -8.67
CA ARG A 171 1.13 4.86 -10.06
C ARG A 171 1.59 3.65 -10.84
N ASN A 172 2.11 2.64 -10.13
CA ASN A 172 2.55 1.40 -10.74
C ASN A 172 1.32 0.52 -11.04
N LEU A 173 1.23 0.07 -12.29
CA LEU A 173 0.13 -0.74 -12.78
C LEU A 173 -0.05 -2.04 -11.98
N GLU A 174 1.04 -2.76 -11.74
CA GLU A 174 1.02 -4.06 -11.07
C GLU A 174 0.63 -3.95 -9.59
N LEU A 175 1.03 -2.86 -8.93
CA LEU A 175 0.57 -2.56 -7.57
C LEU A 175 -0.94 -2.35 -7.53
N VAL A 176 -1.47 -1.53 -8.44
CA VAL A 176 -2.91 -1.25 -8.52
C VAL A 176 -3.68 -2.53 -8.84
N LYS A 177 -3.26 -3.30 -9.86
CA LYS A 177 -3.85 -4.62 -10.17
C LYS A 177 -3.83 -5.55 -8.96
N THR A 178 -2.80 -5.45 -8.11
CA THR A 178 -2.69 -6.22 -6.87
C THR A 178 -3.63 -5.77 -5.77
N ILE A 179 -3.85 -4.48 -5.59
CA ILE A 179 -4.84 -4.00 -4.63
C ILE A 179 -6.24 -4.45 -5.04
N PHE A 180 -6.64 -4.20 -6.28
CA PHE A 180 -8.01 -4.50 -6.75
C PHE A 180 -8.31 -5.99 -6.81
N PHE A 181 -7.34 -6.81 -7.25
CA PHE A 181 -7.51 -8.26 -7.17
C PHE A 181 -7.56 -8.77 -5.71
N THR A 182 -6.85 -8.13 -4.78
CA THR A 182 -6.94 -8.49 -3.35
C THR A 182 -8.30 -8.13 -2.74
N LEU A 183 -8.91 -7.02 -3.20
CA LEU A 183 -10.28 -6.65 -2.84
C LEU A 183 -11.29 -7.67 -3.38
N HIS A 184 -11.13 -8.09 -4.63
CA HIS A 184 -11.90 -9.19 -5.24
C HIS A 184 -11.83 -10.47 -4.38
N LEU A 185 -10.61 -10.92 -4.03
CA LEU A 185 -10.42 -12.09 -3.17
C LEU A 185 -11.11 -11.93 -1.80
N SER A 186 -11.05 -10.74 -1.22
CA SER A 186 -11.68 -10.45 0.08
C SER A 186 -13.20 -10.54 -0.01
N ALA A 187 -13.80 -10.02 -1.08
CA ALA A 187 -15.23 -10.11 -1.31
C ALA A 187 -15.68 -11.53 -1.65
N GLN A 188 -14.90 -12.28 -2.45
CA GLN A 188 -15.17 -13.69 -2.71
C GLN A 188 -15.16 -14.53 -1.44
N LYS A 189 -14.20 -14.33 -0.54
CA LYS A 189 -14.18 -15.03 0.76
C LYS A 189 -15.44 -14.76 1.58
N ALA A 190 -16.08 -13.61 1.38
CA ALA A 190 -17.37 -13.25 1.97
C ALA A 190 -18.57 -13.61 1.07
N GLU A 191 -18.37 -14.43 0.04
CA GLU A 191 -19.36 -14.82 -0.97
C GLU A 191 -20.05 -13.63 -1.65
N PHE A 192 -19.37 -12.49 -1.74
CA PHE A 192 -19.93 -11.23 -2.19
C PHE A 192 -21.21 -10.82 -1.44
N LYS A 193 -21.26 -11.08 -0.11
CA LYS A 193 -22.37 -10.71 0.77
C LYS A 193 -21.92 -9.92 2.00
N GLY A 194 -22.87 -9.22 2.60
CA GLY A 194 -22.72 -8.60 3.90
C GLY A 194 -21.80 -7.37 3.94
N PRO A 195 -21.45 -6.91 5.16
CA PRO A 195 -20.75 -5.63 5.36
C PRO A 195 -19.32 -5.62 4.79
N GLU A 196 -18.70 -6.78 4.59
CA GLU A 196 -17.35 -6.88 4.02
C GLU A 196 -17.30 -6.40 2.57
N VAL A 197 -18.36 -6.60 1.78
CA VAL A 197 -18.47 -6.05 0.42
C VAL A 197 -18.52 -4.53 0.46
N GLY A 198 -19.30 -3.94 1.37
CA GLY A 198 -19.36 -2.49 1.55
C GLY A 198 -18.01 -1.90 1.92
N LYS A 199 -17.27 -2.54 2.84
CA LYS A 199 -15.90 -2.13 3.20
C LYS A 199 -14.95 -2.25 2.00
N ALA A 200 -15.00 -3.36 1.26
CA ALA A 200 -14.17 -3.56 0.08
C ALA A 200 -14.46 -2.51 -1.01
N LEU A 201 -15.74 -2.22 -1.27
CA LEU A 201 -16.16 -1.19 -2.22
C LEU A 201 -15.66 0.20 -1.79
N ASN A 202 -15.78 0.54 -0.51
CA ASN A 202 -15.29 1.82 0.01
C ASN A 202 -13.77 1.94 -0.14
N MET A 203 -13.00 0.88 0.13
CA MET A 203 -11.55 0.86 -0.10
C MET A 203 -11.21 0.97 -1.59
N ALA A 204 -11.97 0.30 -2.46
CA ALA A 204 -11.80 0.39 -3.92
C ALA A 204 -11.99 1.82 -4.42
N LYS A 205 -13.06 2.50 -3.98
CA LYS A 205 -13.34 3.90 -4.32
C LYS A 205 -12.26 4.85 -3.79
N GLN A 206 -11.84 4.69 -2.53
CA GLN A 206 -10.73 5.47 -1.97
C GLN A 206 -9.43 5.28 -2.76
N ALA A 207 -9.15 4.07 -3.24
CA ALA A 207 -7.98 3.83 -4.09
C ALA A 207 -8.10 4.58 -5.43
N VAL A 208 -9.29 4.65 -6.03
CA VAL A 208 -9.55 5.48 -7.23
C VAL A 208 -9.35 6.95 -6.94
N ASP A 209 -9.90 7.47 -5.84
CA ASP A 209 -9.73 8.87 -5.45
C ASP A 209 -8.25 9.24 -5.24
N ILE A 210 -7.47 8.33 -4.63
CA ILE A 210 -6.02 8.50 -4.48
C ILE A 210 -5.32 8.49 -5.84
N MET A 211 -5.70 7.59 -6.76
CA MET A 211 -5.17 7.58 -8.12
C MET A 211 -5.49 8.89 -8.85
N ASP A 212 -6.70 9.42 -8.71
CA ASP A 212 -7.11 10.71 -9.31
C ASP A 212 -6.27 11.88 -8.77
N ALA A 213 -5.99 11.90 -7.47
CA ALA A 213 -5.14 12.91 -6.85
C ALA A 213 -3.66 12.78 -7.25
N ASP A 214 -3.13 11.55 -7.34
CA ASP A 214 -1.73 11.29 -7.68
C ASP A 214 -1.44 11.43 -9.19
N LEU A 215 -2.46 11.29 -10.05
CA LEU A 215 -2.38 11.20 -11.50
C LEU A 215 -3.59 11.90 -12.17
N PRO A 216 -3.47 13.20 -12.51
CA PRO A 216 -4.47 13.88 -13.34
C PRO A 216 -4.70 13.13 -14.67
N ASP A 217 -5.91 13.21 -15.24
CA ASP A 217 -6.36 12.38 -16.37
C ASP A 217 -5.48 12.43 -17.65
N HIS A 218 -4.63 13.44 -17.79
CA HIS A 218 -3.67 13.58 -18.90
C HIS A 218 -2.26 13.03 -18.60
N SER A 219 -2.09 12.32 -17.48
CA SER A 219 -0.78 11.79 -17.06
C SER A 219 -0.26 10.65 -17.94
N TYR A 220 -1.10 10.06 -18.79
CA TYR A 220 -0.75 8.95 -19.66
C TYR A 220 -1.14 9.22 -21.11
N SER A 221 -0.23 8.90 -22.04
CA SER A 221 -0.46 9.02 -23.48
C SER A 221 -1.39 7.93 -24.04
N ALA A 222 -1.54 6.81 -23.34
CA ALA A 222 -2.38 5.69 -23.74
C ALA A 222 -3.27 5.20 -22.58
N PRO A 223 -4.55 4.87 -22.82
CA PRO A 223 -5.44 4.29 -21.80
C PRO A 223 -4.91 2.98 -21.19
N SER A 224 -4.15 2.20 -21.97
CA SER A 224 -3.52 0.96 -21.50
C SER A 224 -2.47 1.17 -20.41
N MET A 225 -1.92 2.38 -20.28
CA MET A 225 -0.98 2.75 -19.23
C MET A 225 -1.66 3.36 -18.01
N ASN A 226 -2.92 3.81 -18.15
CA ASN A 226 -3.69 4.36 -17.05
C ASN A 226 -4.17 3.22 -16.13
N PRO A 227 -3.76 3.19 -14.84
CA PRO A 227 -4.20 2.15 -13.92
C PRO A 227 -5.72 2.09 -13.74
N LYS A 228 -6.41 3.23 -13.80
CA LYS A 228 -7.87 3.33 -13.63
C LYS A 228 -8.66 2.72 -14.79
N SER A 229 -8.05 2.69 -15.98
CA SER A 229 -8.66 2.18 -17.20
C SER A 229 -8.44 0.67 -17.37
N GLN A 230 -7.74 0.02 -16.44
CA GLN A 230 -7.47 -1.42 -16.55
C GLN A 230 -8.74 -2.24 -16.32
N PRO A 231 -8.97 -3.31 -17.11
CA PRO A 231 -10.15 -4.16 -16.95
C PRO A 231 -10.31 -4.74 -15.54
N VAL A 232 -9.22 -5.15 -14.88
CA VAL A 232 -9.29 -5.69 -13.50
C VAL A 232 -9.76 -4.66 -12.47
N VAL A 233 -9.43 -3.38 -12.65
CA VAL A 233 -9.84 -2.30 -11.75
C VAL A 233 -11.31 -2.01 -11.93
N ILE A 234 -11.74 -1.84 -13.19
CA ILE A 234 -13.13 -1.57 -13.53
C ILE A 234 -14.02 -2.77 -13.13
N ALA A 235 -13.56 -4.00 -13.37
CA ALA A 235 -14.30 -5.20 -13.01
C ALA A 235 -14.45 -5.39 -11.49
N ALA A 236 -13.41 -5.10 -10.70
CA ALA A 236 -13.50 -5.14 -9.25
C ALA A 236 -14.49 -4.10 -8.70
N LEU A 237 -14.54 -2.90 -9.30
CA LEU A 237 -15.57 -1.91 -8.95
C LEU A 237 -16.97 -2.37 -9.36
N LEU A 238 -17.10 -2.96 -10.56
CA LEU A 238 -18.36 -3.49 -11.07
C LEU A 238 -18.93 -4.60 -10.18
N GLU A 239 -18.13 -5.63 -9.85
CA GLU A 239 -18.60 -6.77 -9.06
C GLU A 239 -18.99 -6.34 -7.64
N LEU A 240 -18.23 -5.45 -7.01
CA LEU A 240 -18.51 -4.96 -5.65
C LEU A 240 -19.77 -4.09 -5.63
N SER A 241 -19.94 -3.24 -6.65
CA SER A 241 -21.14 -2.42 -6.80
C SER A 241 -22.38 -3.27 -7.10
N ALA A 242 -22.25 -4.27 -7.98
CA ALA A 242 -23.33 -5.21 -8.30
C ALA A 242 -23.70 -6.07 -7.09
N ALA A 243 -22.71 -6.58 -6.35
CA ALA A 243 -22.92 -7.31 -5.11
C ALA A 243 -23.71 -6.47 -4.09
N ARG A 244 -23.31 -5.22 -3.88
CA ARG A 244 -24.03 -4.29 -3.00
C ARG A 244 -25.45 -4.04 -3.50
N ALA A 245 -25.65 -3.82 -4.80
CA ALA A 245 -26.98 -3.60 -5.38
C ALA A 245 -27.90 -4.82 -5.19
N ILE A 246 -27.39 -6.04 -5.35
CA ILE A 246 -28.13 -7.28 -5.13
C ILE A 246 -28.54 -7.41 -3.65
N ASN A 247 -27.59 -7.22 -2.74
CA ASN A 247 -27.82 -7.49 -1.31
C ASN A 247 -28.60 -6.38 -0.59
N ASP A 248 -28.27 -5.12 -0.85
CA ASP A 248 -28.79 -3.98 -0.08
C ASP A 248 -29.98 -3.32 -0.77
N PHE A 249 -30.09 -3.44 -2.10
CA PHE A 249 -31.07 -2.71 -2.92
C PHE A 249 -31.93 -3.61 -3.81
N ALA A 250 -31.96 -4.92 -3.53
CA ALA A 250 -32.76 -5.91 -4.25
C ALA A 250 -32.59 -5.84 -5.78
N GLY A 251 -31.34 -5.72 -6.24
CA GLY A 251 -30.97 -5.69 -7.66
C GLY A 251 -31.17 -4.34 -8.35
N LYS A 252 -31.50 -3.27 -7.61
CA LYS A 252 -31.61 -1.90 -8.14
C LYS A 252 -30.28 -1.16 -8.10
N ASP A 253 -29.89 -0.60 -9.23
CA ASP A 253 -28.70 0.26 -9.38
C ASP A 253 -29.06 1.73 -9.12
N ASN A 254 -29.28 2.08 -7.85
CA ASN A 254 -29.77 3.42 -7.47
C ASN A 254 -28.80 4.55 -7.87
N ASP A 255 -27.49 4.30 -7.75
CA ASP A 255 -26.45 5.30 -8.00
C ASP A 255 -25.91 5.25 -9.45
N LYS A 256 -26.47 4.39 -10.31
CA LYS A 256 -26.01 4.12 -11.69
C LYS A 256 -24.54 3.68 -11.77
N GLU A 257 -23.99 3.18 -10.67
CA GLU A 257 -22.59 2.76 -10.60
C GLU A 257 -22.36 1.47 -11.37
N VAL A 258 -23.29 0.51 -11.28
CA VAL A 258 -23.20 -0.74 -12.03
C VAL A 258 -23.22 -0.42 -13.52
N LEU A 259 -24.22 0.34 -13.98
CA LEU A 259 -24.33 0.73 -15.39
C LEU A 259 -23.06 1.43 -15.90
N GLY A 260 -22.55 2.39 -15.13
CA GLY A 260 -21.34 3.13 -15.48
C GLY A 260 -20.10 2.24 -15.58
N TYR A 261 -19.89 1.32 -14.63
CA TYR A 261 -18.76 0.40 -14.68
C TYR A 261 -18.91 -0.67 -15.75
N THR A 262 -20.13 -1.16 -16.03
CA THR A 262 -20.40 -2.08 -17.15
C THR A 262 -19.98 -1.46 -18.48
N GLN A 263 -20.41 -0.22 -18.75
CA GLN A 263 -20.04 0.48 -20.00
C GLN A 263 -18.53 0.71 -20.10
N LYS A 264 -17.89 1.15 -19.01
CA LYS A 264 -16.43 1.32 -18.95
C LYS A 264 -15.70 0.00 -19.21
N LEU A 265 -16.19 -1.11 -18.65
CA LEU A 265 -15.57 -2.41 -18.80
C LEU A 265 -15.62 -2.88 -20.26
N LEU A 266 -16.80 -2.80 -20.89
CA LEU A 266 -17.00 -3.16 -22.29
C LEU A 266 -16.12 -2.34 -23.24
N ALA A 267 -15.92 -1.04 -22.93
CA ALA A 267 -15.01 -0.18 -23.67
C ALA A 267 -13.53 -0.53 -23.44
N SER A 268 -13.13 -0.83 -22.20
CA SER A 268 -11.74 -1.14 -21.83
C SER A 268 -11.25 -2.50 -22.32
N ALA A 269 -12.17 -3.47 -22.46
CA ALA A 269 -11.91 -4.80 -22.96
C ALA A 269 -12.86 -5.08 -24.14
N PRO A 270 -12.53 -4.65 -25.37
CA PRO A 270 -13.37 -4.81 -26.55
C PRO A 270 -13.39 -6.26 -27.06
N LYS A 271 -14.38 -6.63 -27.88
CA LYS A 271 -14.66 -8.03 -28.25
C LYS A 271 -13.42 -8.71 -28.81
N GLY A 272 -13.10 -9.90 -28.33
CA GLY A 272 -11.89 -10.62 -28.71
C GLY A 272 -10.66 -10.36 -27.82
N HIS A 273 -10.74 -9.44 -26.85
CA HIS A 273 -9.64 -9.16 -25.91
C HIS A 273 -9.14 -10.42 -25.18
N TYR A 274 -10.03 -11.35 -24.84
CA TYR A 274 -9.67 -12.57 -24.11
C TYR A 274 -9.51 -13.79 -25.03
N GLN A 275 -9.72 -13.67 -26.35
CA GLN A 275 -9.65 -14.80 -27.29
C GLN A 275 -8.23 -15.37 -27.46
N LYS A 276 -7.20 -14.52 -27.40
CA LYS A 276 -5.81 -14.94 -27.62
C LYS A 276 -5.16 -15.60 -26.40
N GLY A 277 -5.90 -15.72 -25.29
CA GLY A 277 -5.36 -16.24 -24.04
C GLY A 277 -4.21 -15.37 -23.49
N PRO A 278 -3.50 -15.84 -22.46
CA PRO A 278 -2.29 -15.20 -21.97
C PRO A 278 -1.19 -15.25 -23.03
N SER A 279 -0.37 -14.20 -23.12
CA SER A 279 0.86 -14.23 -23.93
C SER A 279 1.82 -15.32 -23.40
N ASP A 280 2.54 -16.00 -24.30
CA ASP A 280 3.56 -17.03 -23.96
C ASP A 280 4.76 -16.53 -23.14
N ASP A 281 4.81 -15.23 -22.82
CA ASP A 281 5.90 -14.52 -22.13
C ASP A 281 6.04 -14.84 -20.62
N GLY A 282 5.75 -16.08 -20.22
CA GLY A 282 6.14 -16.61 -18.92
C GLY A 282 5.14 -16.42 -17.76
N ARG A 283 5.54 -16.97 -16.61
CA ARG A 283 4.69 -17.20 -15.42
C ARG A 283 3.96 -15.95 -14.89
N LYS A 284 4.64 -14.79 -14.85
CA LYS A 284 4.06 -13.55 -14.31
C LYS A 284 2.87 -13.07 -15.17
N ASN A 285 3.01 -13.14 -16.50
CA ASN A 285 1.97 -12.70 -17.44
C ASN A 285 0.75 -13.61 -17.38
N LEU A 286 0.96 -14.93 -17.30
CA LEU A 286 -0.11 -15.90 -17.10
C LEU A 286 -0.91 -15.63 -15.81
N ASN A 287 -0.21 -15.45 -14.68
CA ASN A 287 -0.88 -15.19 -13.41
C ASN A 287 -1.63 -13.85 -13.43
N ASN A 288 -1.07 -12.80 -14.04
CA ASN A 288 -1.75 -11.52 -14.19
C ASN A 288 -2.98 -11.61 -15.08
N TRP A 289 -2.90 -12.38 -16.17
CA TRP A 289 -4.04 -12.61 -17.06
C TRP A 289 -5.17 -13.34 -16.32
N ILE A 290 -4.88 -14.39 -15.55
CA ILE A 290 -5.89 -15.13 -14.76
C ILE A 290 -6.56 -14.22 -13.74
N ARG A 291 -5.79 -13.38 -13.05
CA ARG A 291 -6.32 -12.43 -12.06
C ARG A 291 -7.30 -11.45 -12.70
N GLU A 292 -6.93 -10.89 -13.85
CA GLU A 292 -7.81 -10.01 -14.62
C GLU A 292 -9.05 -10.75 -15.11
N ALA A 293 -8.88 -11.88 -15.82
CA ALA A 293 -9.97 -12.66 -16.40
C ALA A 293 -10.98 -13.16 -15.35
N SER A 294 -10.52 -13.63 -14.19
CA SER A 294 -11.39 -14.07 -13.08
C SER A 294 -12.24 -12.93 -12.52
N THR A 295 -11.63 -11.76 -12.31
CA THR A 295 -12.34 -10.57 -11.80
C THR A 295 -13.37 -10.08 -12.84
N VAL A 296 -12.97 -10.03 -14.11
CA VAL A 296 -13.83 -9.61 -15.23
C VAL A 296 -15.00 -10.58 -15.42
N TYR A 297 -14.75 -11.88 -15.40
CA TYR A 297 -15.79 -12.91 -15.45
C TYR A 297 -16.82 -12.71 -14.34
N ASN A 298 -16.37 -12.54 -13.09
CA ASN A 298 -17.29 -12.39 -11.98
C ASN A 298 -18.07 -11.06 -12.04
N GLY A 299 -17.43 -9.95 -12.37
CA GLY A 299 -18.11 -8.66 -12.54
C GLY A 299 -19.19 -8.69 -13.61
N LEU A 300 -18.92 -9.30 -14.76
CA LEU A 300 -19.91 -9.49 -15.82
C LEU A 300 -21.06 -10.41 -15.38
N ARG A 301 -20.76 -11.53 -14.71
CA ARG A 301 -21.75 -12.47 -14.18
C ARG A 301 -22.70 -11.80 -13.20
N MET A 302 -22.17 -11.03 -12.25
CA MET A 302 -22.98 -10.37 -11.22
C MET A 302 -23.84 -9.24 -11.81
N CYS A 303 -23.32 -8.47 -12.76
CA CYS A 303 -24.06 -7.34 -13.33
C CYS A 303 -25.27 -7.77 -14.19
N GLN A 304 -25.28 -8.99 -14.73
CA GLN A 304 -26.43 -9.51 -15.49
C GLN A 304 -27.71 -9.60 -14.66
N SER A 305 -27.60 -9.81 -13.35
CA SER A 305 -28.74 -9.91 -12.42
C SER A 305 -29.31 -8.56 -12.01
N ILE A 306 -28.68 -7.44 -12.42
CA ILE A 306 -29.12 -6.09 -12.07
C ILE A 306 -30.26 -5.65 -12.99
N HIS A 307 -31.33 -5.10 -12.44
CA HIS A 307 -32.57 -4.81 -13.17
C HIS A 307 -32.35 -3.89 -14.38
N SER A 308 -31.52 -2.85 -14.25
CA SER A 308 -31.23 -1.91 -15.34
C SER A 308 -30.52 -2.60 -16.52
N ILE A 309 -29.60 -3.51 -16.23
CA ILE A 309 -28.85 -4.28 -17.23
C ILE A 309 -29.73 -5.37 -17.84
N ALA A 310 -30.55 -6.07 -17.04
CA ALA A 310 -31.45 -7.11 -17.51
C ALA A 310 -32.57 -6.56 -18.42
N ALA A 311 -33.03 -5.33 -18.16
CA ALA A 311 -34.05 -4.68 -18.98
C ALA A 311 -33.52 -4.21 -20.35
N ASP A 312 -32.26 -3.80 -20.44
CA ASP A 312 -31.63 -3.39 -21.70
C ASP A 312 -31.16 -4.61 -22.51
N LYS A 313 -31.97 -5.01 -23.49
CA LYS A 313 -31.68 -6.18 -24.35
C LYS A 313 -30.37 -6.07 -25.12
N VAL A 314 -29.95 -4.86 -25.52
CA VAL A 314 -28.73 -4.69 -26.32
C VAL A 314 -27.52 -4.86 -25.42
N LEU A 315 -27.51 -4.12 -24.30
CA LEU A 315 -26.44 -4.20 -23.31
C LEU A 315 -26.33 -5.60 -22.71
N ASN A 316 -27.45 -6.23 -22.36
CA ASN A 316 -27.47 -7.58 -21.81
C ASN A 316 -26.86 -8.62 -22.78
N ARG A 317 -27.16 -8.52 -24.08
CA ARG A 317 -26.57 -9.39 -25.10
C ARG A 317 -25.06 -9.17 -25.21
N GLU A 318 -24.61 -7.92 -25.15
CA GLU A 318 -23.18 -7.60 -25.22
C GLU A 318 -22.43 -8.14 -23.99
N VAL A 319 -22.97 -7.93 -22.79
CA VAL A 319 -22.45 -8.49 -21.54
C VAL A 319 -22.41 -10.02 -21.59
N SER A 320 -23.48 -10.66 -22.08
CA SER A 320 -23.55 -12.13 -22.19
C SER A 320 -22.52 -12.68 -23.18
N SER A 321 -22.43 -12.07 -24.37
CA SER A 321 -21.40 -12.43 -25.36
C SER A 321 -20.00 -12.27 -24.79
N ARG A 322 -19.77 -11.26 -23.94
CA ARG A 322 -18.48 -11.04 -23.30
C ARG A 322 -18.18 -12.08 -22.24
N LEU A 323 -19.17 -12.37 -21.39
CA LEU A 323 -19.07 -13.33 -20.32
C LEU A 323 -18.71 -14.71 -20.88
N ASP A 324 -19.36 -15.14 -21.97
CA ASP A 324 -19.09 -16.42 -22.63
C ASP A 324 -17.66 -16.48 -23.21
N GLU A 325 -17.18 -15.39 -23.81
CA GLU A 325 -15.80 -15.27 -24.30
C GLU A 325 -14.79 -15.49 -23.16
N VAL A 326 -14.94 -14.73 -22.07
CA VAL A 326 -14.03 -14.81 -20.92
C VAL A 326 -14.11 -16.19 -20.27
N LYS A 327 -15.33 -16.72 -20.08
CA LYS A 327 -15.57 -18.05 -19.50
C LYS A 327 -14.86 -19.14 -20.29
N LYS A 328 -14.99 -19.11 -21.62
CA LYS A 328 -14.34 -20.09 -22.50
C LYS A 328 -12.83 -20.04 -22.37
N SER A 329 -12.24 -18.85 -22.50
CA SER A 329 -10.78 -18.68 -22.41
C SER A 329 -10.24 -19.02 -21.02
N LEU A 330 -10.91 -18.57 -19.96
CA LEU A 330 -10.50 -18.87 -18.58
C LEU A 330 -10.57 -20.37 -18.31
N LYS A 331 -11.63 -21.05 -18.75
CA LYS A 331 -11.76 -22.51 -18.62
C LYS A 331 -10.61 -23.24 -19.32
N THR A 332 -10.30 -22.88 -20.58
CA THR A 332 -9.18 -23.47 -21.33
C THR A 332 -7.86 -23.34 -20.58
N VAL A 333 -7.55 -22.16 -20.04
CA VAL A 333 -6.29 -21.91 -19.31
C VAL A 333 -6.25 -22.67 -17.97
N VAL A 334 -7.35 -22.67 -17.23
CA VAL A 334 -7.41 -23.26 -15.87
C VAL A 334 -7.38 -24.80 -15.89
N GLU A 335 -7.93 -25.40 -16.95
CA GLU A 335 -7.94 -26.85 -17.18
C GLU A 335 -6.66 -27.36 -17.85
N ASP A 336 -5.81 -26.49 -18.40
CA ASP A 336 -4.55 -26.88 -19.00
C ASP A 336 -3.61 -27.52 -17.95
N SER A 337 -3.32 -28.80 -18.19
CA SER A 337 -2.53 -29.62 -17.29
C SER A 337 -1.02 -29.39 -17.39
N THR A 338 -0.55 -28.52 -18.28
CA THR A 338 0.88 -28.27 -18.49
C THR A 338 1.45 -27.17 -17.57
N HIS A 339 0.60 -26.34 -16.98
CA HIS A 339 1.04 -25.23 -16.14
C HIS A 339 1.59 -25.68 -14.77
N LYS A 340 2.73 -25.14 -14.36
CA LYS A 340 3.41 -25.54 -13.11
C LYS A 340 2.78 -24.97 -11.83
N ASP A 341 1.82 -24.06 -11.96
CA ASP A 341 1.33 -23.18 -10.88
C ASP A 341 -0.13 -23.41 -10.46
N LYS A 342 -0.71 -24.54 -10.87
CA LYS A 342 -2.11 -24.92 -10.68
C LYS A 342 -2.60 -24.90 -9.23
N ASP A 343 -1.67 -24.96 -8.28
CA ASP A 343 -1.97 -25.01 -6.85
C ASP A 343 -1.90 -23.65 -6.16
N SER A 344 -1.51 -22.60 -6.89
CA SER A 344 -1.53 -21.23 -6.37
C SER A 344 -2.97 -20.79 -6.08
N GLU A 345 -3.14 -19.88 -5.11
CA GLU A 345 -4.47 -19.45 -4.66
C GLU A 345 -5.32 -18.88 -5.79
N HIS A 346 -4.72 -18.13 -6.72
CA HIS A 346 -5.44 -17.48 -7.82
C HIS A 346 -6.02 -18.50 -8.82
N TRP A 347 -5.38 -19.66 -8.97
CA TRP A 347 -5.85 -20.76 -9.82
C TRP A 347 -6.99 -21.54 -9.17
N LYS A 348 -6.85 -21.87 -7.88
CA LYS A 348 -7.92 -22.50 -7.10
C LYS A 348 -9.19 -21.66 -7.13
N HIS A 349 -9.01 -20.36 -6.91
CA HIS A 349 -10.06 -19.38 -6.97
C HIS A 349 -10.73 -19.27 -8.35
N ALA A 350 -9.95 -19.26 -9.44
CA ALA A 350 -10.50 -19.27 -10.79
C ALA A 350 -11.33 -20.53 -11.06
N ARG A 351 -10.94 -21.69 -10.51
CA ARG A 351 -11.74 -22.94 -10.60
C ARG A 351 -13.05 -22.84 -9.83
N GLU A 352 -13.00 -22.33 -8.60
CA GLU A 352 -14.20 -22.14 -7.76
C GLU A 352 -15.22 -21.24 -8.47
N LEU A 353 -14.76 -20.13 -9.09
CA LEU A 353 -15.62 -19.24 -9.86
C LEU A 353 -16.26 -19.90 -11.09
N LEU A 354 -15.60 -20.85 -11.73
CA LEU A 354 -16.14 -21.57 -12.88
C LEU A 354 -17.12 -22.68 -12.50
N GLN A 355 -17.09 -23.15 -11.25
CA GLN A 355 -17.96 -24.20 -10.72
C GLN A 355 -19.31 -23.68 -10.19
N GLY A 356 -19.36 -22.41 -9.78
CA GLY A 356 -20.57 -21.73 -9.29
C GLY A 356 -21.21 -20.80 -10.31
#